data_AF-A0A8X6JI56-F1
#
_entry.id   AF-A0A8X6JI56-F1
#
_cell.length_a   1.000
_cell.length_b   1.000
_cell.length_c   1.000
_cell.angle_alpha   90.00
_cell.angle_beta   90.00
_cell.angle_gamma   90.00
#
_symmetry.space_group_name_H-M   'P 1'
#
loop_
_entity.id
_entity.type
_entity.pdbx_description
1 polymer ?
#
loop_
_entity_poly.entity_id
_entity_poly.type
_entity_poly.pdbx_seq_one_letter_code
_entity_poly.pdbx_strand_id
1 'polypeptide(L)'
;MFVLGFALAICLTPLSEFFLNLIPNLFKEEPLDTNDRIRCPGFRDEATCKSHGCVHARVSHGPSCFMKKDSFGFKIEEVSESRDGMEVRLSNLSENTPYGPSLTSVNVSITYITAEIVRVKFLDNQNERFQVPVQNEFPLLQERQKVDRSSMAYEVLIHNKSDIFSFQIKRLKDQTVLWDTSIGGLMLSDQFLQISSYIPSKNIYGLGESTHRTLRHPLMYNTWPMFTRDQFPEGDNMNLYGVHPFYTCLENSTNSHGVLFLNSNAM
;
A
#
# COMPACT_ATOMS: atom_id res chain seq x y z
N MET A 1 10.23 27.15 -33.60
CA MET A 1 11.32 26.57 -34.41
C MET A 1 12.58 26.67 -33.59
N PHE A 2 13.15 25.52 -33.17
CA PHE A 2 14.53 25.19 -32.74
C PHE A 2 15.44 26.32 -32.17
N VAL A 3 16.28 26.19 -31.14
CA VAL A 3 16.71 25.13 -30.19
C VAL A 3 17.67 25.80 -29.17
N LEU A 4 17.88 25.10 -28.04
CA LEU A 4 18.88 25.22 -26.95
C LEU A 4 20.12 26.12 -27.10
N GLY A 5 20.61 26.57 -25.93
CA GLY A 5 22.05 26.69 -25.69
C GLY A 5 22.47 27.41 -24.39
N PHE A 6 22.16 26.88 -23.20
CA PHE A 6 22.90 27.25 -22.00
C PHE A 6 24.24 26.52 -22.01
N ALA A 7 25.32 27.25 -22.30
CA ALA A 7 26.69 26.75 -22.18
C ALA A 7 27.17 26.96 -20.73
N LEU A 8 27.21 25.89 -19.94
CA LEU A 8 28.01 25.84 -18.73
C LEU A 8 29.43 25.42 -19.14
N ALA A 9 30.36 26.38 -19.16
CA ALA A 9 31.75 26.13 -19.46
C ALA A 9 32.44 25.46 -18.25
N ILE A 10 32.66 24.16 -18.31
CA ILE A 10 33.57 23.45 -17.41
C ILE A 10 34.95 23.44 -18.08
N CYS A 11 35.88 24.17 -17.49
CA CYS A 11 37.28 24.19 -17.89
C CYS A 11 37.92 22.86 -17.48
N LEU A 12 38.16 21.97 -18.45
CA LEU A 12 38.86 20.69 -18.23
C LEU A 12 40.34 20.85 -18.55
N THR A 13 41.19 20.74 -17.54
CA THR A 13 42.61 20.41 -17.70
C THR A 13 42.76 18.92 -18.08
N PRO A 14 43.74 18.55 -18.92
CA PRO A 14 43.83 17.21 -19.48
C PRO A 14 44.57 16.29 -18.52
N LEU A 15 43.87 15.33 -17.90
CA LEU A 15 44.35 14.01 -17.43
C LEU A 15 43.40 13.48 -16.33
N SER A 16 42.29 12.89 -16.77
CA SER A 16 41.75 11.65 -16.20
C SER A 16 40.55 11.26 -17.05
N GLU A 17 40.61 10.10 -17.69
CA GLU A 17 39.42 9.49 -18.29
C GLU A 17 38.35 9.34 -17.20
N PHE A 18 37.27 10.12 -17.30
CA PHE A 18 36.12 9.97 -16.44
C PHE A 18 35.33 8.75 -16.96
N PHE A 19 35.78 7.55 -16.61
CA PHE A 19 34.99 6.36 -16.83
C PHE A 19 33.80 6.41 -15.88
N LEU A 20 32.63 6.73 -16.42
CA LEU A 20 31.38 6.40 -15.77
C LEU A 20 31.20 4.87 -15.84
N ASN A 21 31.90 4.16 -14.96
CA ASN A 21 31.70 2.73 -14.76
C ASN A 21 30.36 2.54 -14.05
N LEU A 22 29.28 2.51 -14.84
CA LEU A 22 28.02 1.95 -14.42
C LEU A 22 28.26 0.47 -14.16
N ILE A 23 28.63 0.10 -12.94
CA ILE A 23 28.67 -1.29 -12.50
C ILE A 23 27.20 -1.72 -12.37
N PRO A 24 26.64 -2.49 -13.32
CA PRO A 24 25.27 -2.96 -13.19
C PRO A 24 25.37 -4.25 -12.39
N ASN A 25 25.42 -4.15 -11.07
CA ASN A 25 25.10 -5.22 -10.11
C ASN A 25 25.57 -4.80 -8.72
N LEU A 26 24.63 -4.38 -7.87
CA LEU A 26 24.88 -4.40 -6.43
C LEU A 26 23.86 -5.23 -5.65
N PHE A 27 22.70 -5.57 -6.24
CA PHE A 27 21.73 -6.45 -5.59
C PHE A 27 21.02 -7.29 -6.65
N LYS A 28 21.52 -8.51 -6.89
CA LYS A 28 20.74 -9.51 -7.61
C LYS A 28 19.68 -9.99 -6.63
N GLU A 29 18.46 -9.49 -6.78
CA GLU A 29 17.33 -9.93 -5.97
C GLU A 29 17.11 -11.43 -6.20
N GLU A 30 17.19 -12.23 -5.14
CA GLU A 30 16.89 -13.65 -5.23
C GLU A 30 15.37 -13.84 -5.38
N PRO A 31 14.93 -14.71 -6.30
CA PRO A 31 13.51 -14.92 -6.52
C PRO A 31 12.89 -15.55 -5.27
N LEU A 32 11.76 -15.00 -4.84
CA LEU A 32 10.96 -15.57 -3.75
C LEU A 32 10.43 -16.94 -4.16
N ASP A 33 10.33 -17.87 -3.21
CA ASP A 33 9.71 -19.19 -3.43
C ASP A 33 8.25 -19.03 -3.88
N THR A 34 7.59 -17.94 -3.45
CA THR A 34 6.28 -17.50 -3.92
C THR A 34 6.08 -16.01 -3.66
N ASN A 35 5.34 -15.37 -4.57
CA ASN A 35 4.93 -13.96 -4.47
C ASN A 35 3.53 -13.79 -3.87
N ASP A 36 2.93 -14.87 -3.38
CA ASP A 36 1.50 -14.94 -3.04
C ASP A 36 1.27 -15.31 -1.56
N ARG A 37 2.12 -14.77 -0.67
CA ARG A 37 2.04 -15.00 0.77
C ARG A 37 2.08 -13.69 1.54
N ILE A 38 1.09 -13.50 2.40
CA ILE A 38 1.09 -12.43 3.40
C ILE A 38 1.70 -13.02 4.67
N ARG A 39 2.78 -12.41 5.15
CA ARG A 39 3.43 -12.81 6.41
C ARG A 39 2.40 -12.72 7.53
N CYS A 40 2.27 -13.77 8.33
CA CYS A 40 1.49 -13.72 9.56
C CYS A 40 2.29 -12.92 10.60
N PRO A 41 1.80 -11.79 11.14
CA PRO A 41 2.59 -10.99 12.09
C PRO A 41 2.89 -11.70 13.42
N GLY A 42 3.98 -11.33 14.09
CA GLY A 42 4.22 -11.66 15.51
C GLY A 42 4.46 -13.14 15.87
N PHE A 43 4.84 -14.01 14.93
CA PHE A 43 5.22 -15.39 15.24
C PHE A 43 6.70 -15.51 15.62
N ARG A 44 7.03 -16.51 16.46
CA ARG A 44 8.41 -16.85 16.86
C ARG A 44 8.87 -18.19 16.32
N ASP A 45 7.93 -19.11 16.11
CA ASP A 45 8.15 -20.49 15.73
C ASP A 45 6.90 -21.07 15.04
N GLU A 46 6.97 -22.35 14.65
CA GLU A 46 5.85 -23.05 14.01
C GLU A 46 4.62 -23.18 14.93
N ALA A 47 4.82 -23.33 16.25
CA ALA A 47 3.73 -23.50 17.20
C ALA A 47 2.92 -22.21 17.35
N THR A 48 3.60 -21.07 17.52
CA THR A 48 3.00 -19.74 17.56
C THR A 48 2.32 -19.39 16.24
N CYS A 49 2.95 -19.71 15.09
CA CYS A 49 2.33 -19.56 13.78
C CYS A 49 0.97 -20.27 13.67
N LYS A 50 0.92 -21.55 14.08
CA LYS A 50 -0.31 -22.35 14.05
C LYS A 50 -1.34 -21.84 15.06
N SER A 51 -0.91 -21.39 16.24
CA SER A 51 -1.80 -20.80 17.26
C SER A 51 -2.47 -19.51 16.78
N HIS A 52 -1.82 -18.78 15.87
CA HIS A 52 -2.38 -17.60 15.23
C HIS A 52 -3.35 -17.94 14.08
N GLY A 53 -3.63 -19.23 13.81
CA GLY A 53 -4.49 -19.68 12.71
C GLY A 53 -3.81 -19.67 11.33
N CYS A 54 -2.50 -19.39 11.28
CA CYS A 54 -1.71 -19.30 10.05
C CYS A 54 -1.14 -20.66 9.61
N VAL A 55 -0.50 -20.68 8.44
CA VAL A 55 0.15 -21.88 7.87
C VAL A 55 1.66 -21.71 7.94
N HIS A 56 2.34 -22.77 8.40
CA HIS A 56 3.78 -22.87 8.37
C HIS A 56 4.25 -23.76 7.21
N ALA A 57 5.24 -23.31 6.44
CA ALA A 57 5.88 -24.08 5.38
C ALA A 57 7.40 -23.87 5.40
N ARG A 58 8.14 -24.88 4.94
CA ARG A 58 9.59 -24.76 4.70
C ARG A 58 9.81 -23.96 3.41
N VAL A 59 10.61 -22.91 3.50
CA VAL A 59 10.97 -22.03 2.37
C VAL A 59 12.45 -21.69 2.41
N SER A 60 13.02 -21.46 1.23
CA SER A 60 14.35 -20.90 1.07
C SER A 60 14.27 -19.37 1.14
N HIS A 61 13.30 -18.76 0.44
CA HIS A 61 13.10 -17.31 0.42
C HIS A 61 11.62 -16.92 0.64
N GLY A 62 11.37 -16.06 1.62
CA GLY A 62 10.05 -15.56 1.98
C GLY A 62 9.55 -16.01 3.37
N PRO A 63 8.30 -15.69 3.75
CA PRO A 63 7.75 -16.01 5.05
C PRO A 63 7.43 -17.50 5.15
N SER A 64 8.07 -18.16 6.12
CA SER A 64 7.74 -19.53 6.50
C SER A 64 6.35 -19.61 7.16
N CYS A 65 5.93 -18.58 7.89
CA CYS A 65 4.59 -18.45 8.44
C CYS A 65 3.76 -17.40 7.68
N PHE A 66 2.63 -17.82 7.10
CA PHE A 66 1.80 -16.97 6.28
C PHE A 66 0.30 -17.19 6.53
N MET A 67 -0.48 -16.15 6.25
CA MET A 67 -1.92 -16.14 6.44
C MET A 67 -2.62 -17.03 5.40
N LYS A 68 -3.67 -17.74 5.83
CA LYS A 68 -4.59 -18.41 4.91
C LYS A 68 -5.48 -17.36 4.25
N LYS A 69 -5.55 -17.38 2.92
CA LYS A 69 -6.38 -16.42 2.16
C LYS A 69 -7.84 -16.44 2.58
N ASP A 70 -8.38 -17.62 2.85
CA ASP A 70 -9.80 -17.81 3.12
C ASP A 70 -10.17 -17.78 4.62
N SER A 71 -9.24 -17.43 5.52
CA SER A 71 -9.48 -17.50 6.99
C SER A 71 -9.52 -16.15 7.68
N PHE A 72 -9.05 -15.08 7.03
CA PHE A 72 -9.03 -13.73 7.59
C PHE A 72 -9.66 -12.76 6.59
N GLY A 73 -10.54 -11.90 7.09
CA GLY A 73 -11.22 -10.92 6.26
C GLY A 73 -12.64 -10.67 6.72
N PHE A 74 -13.40 -10.06 5.81
CA PHE A 74 -14.76 -9.63 6.06
C PHE A 74 -15.67 -10.13 4.95
N LYS A 75 -16.92 -10.45 5.26
CA LYS A 75 -17.99 -10.73 4.32
C LYS A 75 -18.70 -9.45 3.93
N ILE A 76 -19.14 -9.39 2.68
CA ILE A 76 -20.00 -8.30 2.20
C ILE A 76 -21.43 -8.62 2.62
N GLU A 77 -22.02 -7.70 3.38
CA GLU A 77 -23.43 -7.76 3.76
C GLU A 77 -24.30 -6.99 2.78
N GLU A 78 -23.81 -5.84 2.34
CA GLU A 78 -24.57 -4.91 1.52
C GLU A 78 -23.63 -4.00 0.74
N VAL A 79 -24.01 -3.69 -0.49
CA VAL A 79 -23.33 -2.71 -1.35
C VAL A 79 -24.38 -1.71 -1.78
N SER A 80 -24.11 -0.44 -1.53
CA SER A 80 -24.91 0.68 -2.02
C SER A 80 -24.05 1.58 -2.88
N GLU A 81 -24.49 1.81 -4.12
CA GLU A 81 -23.80 2.69 -5.06
C GLU A 81 -24.56 4.02 -5.16
N SER A 82 -23.81 5.10 -5.27
CA SER A 82 -24.33 6.45 -5.46
C SER A 82 -23.58 7.12 -6.61
N ARG A 83 -24.00 8.34 -6.96
CA ARG A 83 -23.30 9.13 -7.98
C ARG A 83 -21.85 9.45 -7.59
N ASP A 84 -21.61 9.65 -6.30
CA ASP A 84 -20.35 10.21 -5.78
C ASP A 84 -19.45 9.14 -5.13
N GLY A 85 -19.82 7.85 -5.25
CA GLY A 85 -19.11 6.77 -4.59
C GLY A 85 -19.95 5.53 -4.28
N MET A 86 -19.41 4.67 -3.42
CA MET A 86 -20.04 3.44 -2.94
C MET A 86 -19.87 3.33 -1.42
N GLU A 87 -20.84 2.72 -0.75
CA GLU A 87 -20.74 2.30 0.64
C GLU A 87 -20.92 0.78 0.71
N VAL A 88 -19.99 0.09 1.36
CA VAL A 88 -20.00 -1.38 1.50
C VAL A 88 -20.04 -1.75 2.97
N ARG A 89 -21.13 -2.38 3.40
CA ARG A 89 -21.27 -2.87 4.77
C ARG A 89 -20.65 -4.26 4.87
N LEU A 90 -19.78 -4.42 5.85
CA LEU A 90 -18.98 -5.61 6.08
C LEU A 90 -19.28 -6.23 7.44
N SER A 91 -19.32 -7.56 7.49
CA SER A 91 -19.35 -8.35 8.71
C SER A 91 -18.07 -9.18 8.81
N ASN A 92 -17.56 -9.36 10.03
CA ASN A 92 -16.30 -10.06 10.22
C ASN A 92 -16.45 -11.58 10.08
N LEU A 93 -15.45 -12.24 9.49
CA LEU A 93 -15.38 -13.70 9.40
C LEU A 93 -14.93 -14.38 10.69
N SER A 94 -14.13 -13.70 11.51
CA SER A 94 -13.51 -14.28 12.72
C SER A 94 -13.48 -13.27 13.86
N GLU A 95 -14.14 -13.60 14.98
CA GLU A 95 -14.26 -12.70 16.13
C GLU A 95 -12.91 -12.38 16.80
N ASN A 96 -11.96 -13.33 16.76
CA ASN A 96 -10.68 -13.21 17.44
C ASN A 96 -9.51 -13.24 16.47
N THR A 97 -8.70 -12.19 16.49
CA THR A 97 -7.38 -12.16 15.84
C THR A 97 -6.28 -12.31 16.89
N PRO A 98 -5.07 -12.74 16.51
CA PRO A 98 -3.92 -12.75 17.43
C PRO A 98 -3.54 -11.37 17.98
N TYR A 99 -4.06 -10.29 17.38
CA TYR A 99 -3.71 -8.91 17.67
C TYR A 99 -4.80 -8.15 18.43
N GLY A 100 -5.81 -8.87 18.92
CA GLY A 100 -6.90 -8.31 19.73
C GLY A 100 -8.29 -8.55 19.13
N PRO A 101 -9.32 -7.98 19.78
CA PRO A 101 -10.69 -8.11 19.33
C PRO A 101 -10.86 -7.43 17.97
N SER A 102 -11.37 -8.19 17.00
CA SER A 102 -11.58 -7.68 15.66
C SER A 102 -12.87 -6.87 15.59
N LEU A 103 -12.90 -5.84 14.74
CA LEU A 103 -14.10 -5.06 14.48
C LEU A 103 -15.18 -5.99 13.91
N THR A 104 -16.39 -5.94 14.45
CA THR A 104 -17.47 -6.86 14.08
C THR A 104 -18.28 -6.36 12.89
N SER A 105 -18.51 -5.04 12.82
CA SER A 105 -19.22 -4.38 11.74
C SER A 105 -18.43 -3.18 11.23
N VAL A 106 -18.05 -3.23 9.96
CA VAL A 106 -17.26 -2.19 9.30
C VAL A 106 -18.05 -1.64 8.13
N ASN A 107 -17.99 -0.33 7.90
CA ASN A 107 -18.48 0.29 6.68
C ASN A 107 -17.30 0.81 5.86
N VAL A 108 -17.24 0.41 4.59
CA VAL A 108 -16.22 0.89 3.65
C VAL A 108 -16.82 1.99 2.78
N SER A 109 -16.38 3.21 3.01
CA SER A 109 -16.76 4.38 2.23
C SER A 109 -15.76 4.60 1.10
N ILE A 110 -16.23 4.48 -0.14
CA ILE A 110 -15.47 4.71 -1.36
C ILE A 110 -15.99 6.01 -1.96
N THR A 111 -15.23 7.09 -1.83
CA THR A 111 -15.62 8.43 -2.33
C THR A 111 -14.83 8.78 -3.58
N TYR A 112 -15.51 9.23 -4.64
CA TYR A 112 -14.86 9.81 -5.81
C TYR A 112 -14.57 11.30 -5.54
N ILE A 113 -13.31 11.64 -5.33
CA ILE A 113 -12.90 13.02 -5.00
C ILE A 113 -12.75 13.85 -6.28
N THR A 114 -12.11 13.27 -7.30
CA THR A 114 -12.02 13.82 -8.65
C THR A 114 -12.09 12.68 -9.68
N ALA A 115 -12.02 12.99 -10.97
CA ALA A 115 -11.90 11.97 -12.02
C ALA A 115 -10.62 11.11 -11.92
N GLU A 116 -9.63 11.53 -11.12
CA GLU A 116 -8.31 10.89 -10.98
C GLU A 116 -7.99 10.46 -9.53
N ILE A 117 -8.79 10.89 -8.55
CA ILE A 117 -8.56 10.62 -7.12
C ILE A 117 -9.77 9.92 -6.50
N VAL A 118 -9.55 8.68 -6.04
CA VAL A 118 -10.48 7.93 -5.20
C VAL A 118 -9.98 7.86 -3.76
N ARG A 119 -10.90 7.94 -2.81
CA ARG A 119 -10.63 7.69 -1.40
C ARG A 119 -11.40 6.45 -0.94
N VAL A 120 -10.70 5.50 -0.34
CA VAL A 120 -11.30 4.33 0.34
C VAL A 120 -11.05 4.46 1.82
N LYS A 121 -12.10 4.37 2.64
CA LYS A 121 -12.03 4.51 4.09
C LYS A 121 -12.80 3.40 4.79
N PHE A 122 -12.15 2.74 5.74
CA PHE A 122 -12.76 1.73 6.60
C PHE A 122 -13.21 2.40 7.91
N LEU A 123 -14.48 2.26 8.24
CA LEU A 123 -15.12 2.88 9.41
C LEU A 123 -15.68 1.79 10.31
N ASP A 124 -15.46 1.90 11.62
CA ASP A 124 -16.18 1.09 12.61
C ASP A 124 -17.60 1.63 12.75
N ASN A 125 -18.61 0.78 12.60
CA ASN A 125 -20.02 1.18 12.73
C ASN A 125 -20.46 1.32 14.20
N GLN A 126 -19.70 0.76 15.14
CA GLN A 126 -20.05 0.74 16.56
C GLN A 126 -19.42 1.90 17.32
N ASN A 127 -18.20 2.32 16.94
CA ASN A 127 -17.44 3.33 17.66
C ASN A 127 -16.81 4.34 16.71
N GLU A 128 -16.81 5.61 17.12
CA GLU A 128 -15.98 6.60 16.45
C GLU A 128 -14.50 6.35 16.78
N ARG A 129 -13.68 6.21 15.74
CA ARG A 129 -12.24 6.00 15.84
C ARG A 129 -11.47 7.26 15.48
N PHE A 130 -10.26 7.38 16.01
CA PHE A 130 -9.36 8.48 15.68
C PHE A 130 -9.17 8.63 14.16
N GLN A 131 -9.24 9.86 13.69
CA GLN A 131 -8.98 10.24 12.31
C GLN A 131 -8.04 11.43 12.29
N VAL A 132 -7.11 11.47 11.34
CA VAL A 132 -6.14 12.56 11.24
C VAL A 132 -6.88 13.89 10.97
N PRO A 133 -6.85 14.87 11.88
CA PRO A 133 -7.72 16.06 11.81
C PRO A 133 -7.51 16.94 10.58
N VAL A 134 -6.31 16.92 10.00
CA VAL A 134 -5.91 17.69 8.81
C VAL A 134 -6.83 17.47 7.60
N GLN A 135 -7.60 16.37 7.58
CA GLN A 135 -8.67 16.13 6.59
C GLN A 135 -9.70 17.27 6.53
N ASN A 136 -9.97 17.92 7.66
CA ASN A 136 -10.95 19.00 7.76
C ASN A 136 -10.43 20.32 7.16
N GLU A 137 -9.12 20.43 6.97
CA GLU A 137 -8.46 21.64 6.48
C GLU A 137 -8.10 21.55 4.99
N PHE A 138 -8.14 20.36 4.39
CA PHE A 138 -7.83 20.19 2.97
C PHE A 138 -8.99 20.65 2.08
N PRO A 139 -8.82 21.73 1.27
CA PRO A 139 -9.90 22.25 0.44
C PRO A 139 -10.47 21.20 -0.52
N LEU A 140 -9.61 20.32 -1.06
CA LEU A 140 -10.00 19.23 -1.95
C LEU A 140 -11.05 18.28 -1.32
N LEU A 141 -11.04 18.11 0.00
CA LEU A 141 -11.99 17.25 0.71
C LEU A 141 -13.25 18.00 1.16
N GLN A 142 -13.18 19.32 1.30
CA GLN A 142 -14.31 20.18 1.70
C GLN A 142 -15.16 20.58 0.48
N GLU A 143 -14.51 21.01 -0.59
CA GLU A 143 -15.13 21.49 -1.82
C GLU A 143 -15.21 20.33 -2.83
N ARG A 144 -15.97 19.29 -2.50
CA ARG A 144 -16.15 18.14 -3.39
C ARG A 144 -16.74 18.59 -4.73
N GLN A 145 -15.96 18.45 -5.79
CA GLN A 145 -16.42 18.71 -7.14
C GLN A 145 -17.40 17.61 -7.57
N LYS A 146 -18.44 17.99 -8.32
CA LYS A 146 -19.31 17.00 -8.96
C LYS A 146 -18.50 16.25 -10.01
N VAL A 147 -18.25 14.97 -9.77
CA VAL A 147 -17.50 14.14 -10.70
C VAL A 147 -18.40 13.70 -11.86
N ASP A 148 -17.96 13.94 -13.09
CA ASP A 148 -18.60 13.40 -14.29
C ASP A 148 -18.07 11.98 -14.54
N ARG A 149 -18.94 10.99 -14.39
CA ARG A 149 -18.62 9.58 -14.58
C ARG A 149 -18.08 9.26 -15.98
N SER A 150 -18.45 10.03 -17.00
CA SER A 150 -17.95 9.83 -18.36
C SER A 150 -16.48 10.21 -18.53
N SER A 151 -15.95 11.03 -17.60
CA SER A 151 -14.57 11.53 -17.61
C SER A 151 -13.62 10.78 -16.66
N MET A 152 -14.10 9.74 -15.98
CA MET A 152 -13.31 9.01 -14.98
C MET A 152 -12.07 8.37 -15.59
N ALA A 153 -10.93 8.49 -14.89
CA ALA A 153 -9.69 7.82 -15.27
C ALA A 153 -9.57 6.40 -14.70
N TYR A 154 -10.42 6.05 -13.73
CA TYR A 154 -10.40 4.79 -13.00
C TYR A 154 -11.82 4.24 -12.77
N GLU A 155 -11.88 2.95 -12.46
CA GLU A 155 -13.06 2.29 -11.90
C GLU A 155 -12.68 1.52 -10.63
N VAL A 156 -13.65 1.35 -9.74
CA VAL A 156 -13.51 0.55 -8.52
C VAL A 156 -14.39 -0.68 -8.66
N LEU A 157 -13.78 -1.86 -8.54
CA LEU A 157 -14.45 -3.15 -8.64
C LEU A 157 -14.47 -3.80 -7.27
N ILE A 158 -15.66 -4.14 -6.77
CA ILE A 158 -15.81 -4.93 -5.54
C ILE A 158 -15.93 -6.39 -5.92
N HIS A 159 -15.09 -7.22 -5.30
CA HIS A 159 -15.07 -8.66 -5.50
C HIS A 159 -15.42 -9.37 -4.21
N ASN A 160 -16.17 -10.46 -4.33
CA ASN A 160 -16.61 -11.30 -3.22
C ASN A 160 -16.17 -12.75 -3.40
N LYS A 161 -15.00 -12.97 -4.02
CA LYS A 161 -14.50 -14.32 -4.28
C LYS A 161 -14.42 -15.08 -2.95
N SER A 162 -15.03 -16.26 -2.88
CA SER A 162 -15.12 -17.08 -1.66
C SER A 162 -15.82 -16.39 -0.47
N ASP A 163 -16.75 -15.47 -0.73
CA ASP A 163 -17.45 -14.62 0.25
C ASP A 163 -16.55 -13.63 1.00
N ILE A 164 -15.28 -13.45 0.59
CA ILE A 164 -14.36 -12.51 1.25
C ILE A 164 -14.30 -11.20 0.45
N PHE A 165 -14.53 -10.10 1.16
CA PHE A 165 -14.41 -8.76 0.63
C PHE A 165 -12.99 -8.50 0.11
N SER A 166 -12.94 -8.10 -1.15
CA SER A 166 -11.77 -7.50 -1.76
C SER A 166 -12.22 -6.43 -2.75
N PHE A 167 -11.33 -5.50 -3.07
CA PHE A 167 -11.59 -4.53 -4.11
C PHE A 167 -10.37 -4.32 -5.00
N GLN A 168 -10.64 -3.85 -6.21
CA GLN A 168 -9.64 -3.46 -7.17
C GLN A 168 -9.88 -2.02 -7.63
N ILE A 169 -8.80 -1.27 -7.84
CA ILE A 169 -8.81 0.01 -8.53
C ILE A 169 -8.12 -0.23 -9.87
N LYS A 170 -8.84 0.01 -10.97
CA LYS A 170 -8.34 -0.25 -12.33
C LYS A 170 -8.40 1.01 -13.17
N ARG A 171 -7.32 1.31 -13.88
CA ARG A 171 -7.25 2.44 -14.82
C ARG A 171 -8.12 2.13 -16.04
N LEU A 172 -9.02 3.03 -16.43
CA LEU A 172 -9.96 2.79 -17.53
C LEU A 172 -9.27 2.82 -18.89
N LYS A 173 -8.30 3.71 -19.08
CA LYS A 173 -7.64 3.93 -20.38
C LYS A 173 -6.93 2.70 -20.95
N ASP A 174 -6.22 1.96 -20.10
CA ASP A 174 -5.40 0.81 -20.51
C ASP A 174 -5.71 -0.48 -19.74
N GLN A 175 -6.75 -0.45 -18.87
CA GLN A 175 -7.20 -1.59 -18.06
C GLN A 175 -6.16 -2.10 -17.04
N THR A 176 -5.11 -1.32 -16.74
CA THR A 176 -4.11 -1.68 -15.73
C THR A 176 -4.73 -1.69 -14.34
N VAL A 177 -4.57 -2.80 -13.62
CA VAL A 177 -4.99 -2.91 -12.22
C VAL A 177 -3.93 -2.23 -11.35
N LEU A 178 -4.31 -1.10 -10.74
CA LEU A 178 -3.41 -0.25 -9.96
C LEU A 178 -3.27 -0.74 -8.51
N TRP A 179 -4.37 -1.26 -7.97
CA TRP A 179 -4.44 -1.77 -6.60
C TRP A 179 -5.42 -2.94 -6.56
N ASP A 180 -5.03 -4.06 -5.98
CA ASP A 180 -5.84 -5.29 -5.92
C ASP A 180 -5.67 -6.01 -4.59
N THR A 181 -6.70 -5.94 -3.74
CA THR A 181 -6.66 -6.55 -2.41
C THR A 181 -7.04 -8.03 -2.38
N SER A 182 -7.22 -8.67 -3.54
CA SER A 182 -7.60 -10.09 -3.62
C SER A 182 -6.53 -11.07 -3.12
N ILE A 183 -5.31 -10.59 -2.85
CA ILE A 183 -4.29 -11.34 -2.11
C ILE A 183 -4.77 -11.74 -0.70
N GLY A 184 -5.72 -10.98 -0.13
CA GLY A 184 -6.37 -11.26 1.15
C GLY A 184 -5.70 -10.56 2.33
N GLY A 185 -5.93 -11.10 3.54
CA GLY A 185 -5.27 -10.64 4.76
C GLY A 185 -5.77 -9.31 5.33
N LEU A 186 -6.98 -8.88 4.96
CA LEU A 186 -7.63 -7.74 5.59
C LEU A 186 -7.91 -8.08 7.06
N MET A 187 -7.32 -7.31 7.97
CA MET A 187 -7.55 -7.41 9.41
C MET A 187 -7.84 -6.03 9.94
N LEU A 188 -8.94 -5.87 10.68
CA LEU A 188 -9.31 -4.62 11.29
C LEU A 188 -9.67 -4.90 12.76
N SER A 189 -8.79 -4.52 13.66
CA SER A 189 -8.98 -4.59 15.11
C SER A 189 -8.66 -3.22 15.72
N ASP A 190 -8.86 -3.07 17.03
CA ASP A 190 -8.65 -1.77 17.68
C ASP A 190 -7.20 -1.25 17.55
N GLN A 191 -6.20 -2.11 17.67
CA GLN A 191 -4.79 -1.70 17.64
C GLN A 191 -3.98 -2.34 16.51
N PHE A 192 -4.65 -3.02 15.58
CA PHE A 192 -4.00 -3.65 14.43
C PHE A 192 -4.90 -3.58 13.19
N LEU A 193 -4.42 -2.84 12.19
CA LEU A 193 -5.05 -2.68 10.89
C LEU A 193 -4.09 -3.19 9.83
N GLN A 194 -4.55 -4.07 8.95
CA GLN A 194 -3.74 -4.61 7.86
C GLN A 194 -4.56 -4.66 6.58
N ILE A 195 -3.94 -4.22 5.48
CA ILE A 195 -4.44 -4.38 4.13
C ILE A 195 -3.26 -4.68 3.22
N SER A 196 -3.47 -5.51 2.20
CA SER A 196 -2.44 -5.90 1.26
C SER A 196 -2.98 -5.77 -0.16
N SER A 197 -2.08 -5.56 -1.11
CA SER A 197 -2.46 -5.31 -2.50
C SER A 197 -1.39 -5.82 -3.46
N TYR A 198 -1.81 -6.37 -4.59
CA TYR A 198 -0.93 -6.51 -5.74
C TYR A 198 -0.72 -5.16 -6.41
N ILE A 199 0.50 -4.93 -6.87
CA ILE A 199 0.92 -3.73 -7.59
C ILE A 199 1.33 -4.08 -9.02
N PRO A 200 1.11 -3.18 -10.01
CA PRO A 200 1.30 -3.50 -11.43
C PRO A 200 2.76 -3.55 -11.88
N SER A 201 3.70 -3.02 -11.08
CA SER A 201 5.13 -3.01 -11.40
C SER A 201 5.99 -3.09 -10.14
N LYS A 202 7.29 -3.29 -10.34
CA LYS A 202 8.30 -3.25 -9.27
C LYS A 202 8.90 -1.86 -9.03
N ASN A 203 8.46 -0.85 -9.77
CA ASN A 203 9.06 0.48 -9.74
C ASN A 203 8.34 1.35 -8.72
N ILE A 204 8.59 1.07 -7.43
CA ILE A 204 7.99 1.77 -6.30
C ILE A 204 8.99 2.79 -5.72
N TYR A 205 8.49 3.98 -5.40
CA TYR A 205 9.26 5.13 -4.91
C TYR A 205 8.47 5.87 -3.82
N GLY A 206 9.13 6.53 -2.88
CA GLY A 206 8.47 7.23 -1.75
C GLY A 206 8.61 6.43 -0.46
N LEU A 207 7.63 6.51 0.44
CA LEU A 207 7.69 6.05 1.85
C LEU A 207 8.77 6.80 2.64
N GLY A 208 8.54 7.06 3.93
CA GLY A 208 9.55 7.72 4.76
C GLY A 208 9.00 8.24 6.09
N GLU A 209 9.82 8.89 6.90
CA GLU A 209 11.24 9.16 6.67
C GLU A 209 12.09 7.94 7.08
N SER A 210 12.91 7.42 6.16
CA SER A 210 13.92 6.41 6.47
C SER A 210 15.07 6.45 5.46
N THR A 211 16.22 5.90 5.83
CA THR A 211 17.41 5.79 4.98
C THR A 211 17.22 4.68 3.95
N HIS A 212 16.88 5.05 2.71
CA HIS A 212 16.82 4.11 1.58
C HIS A 212 18.15 4.12 0.81
N ARG A 213 18.79 2.95 0.64
CA ARG A 213 20.03 2.85 -0.17
C ARG A 213 19.83 3.16 -1.65
N THR A 214 18.62 2.91 -2.15
CA THR A 214 18.25 3.10 -3.54
C THR A 214 16.93 3.87 -3.61
N LEU A 215 16.78 4.71 -4.63
CA LEU A 215 15.53 5.45 -4.85
C LEU A 215 14.37 4.49 -5.17
N ARG A 216 14.61 3.49 -6.03
CA ARG A 216 13.67 2.41 -6.29
C ARG A 216 13.70 1.40 -5.14
N HIS A 217 12.55 1.07 -4.60
CA HIS A 217 12.42 0.13 -3.50
C HIS A 217 12.78 -1.32 -3.89
N PRO A 218 13.60 -2.02 -3.09
CA PRO A 218 13.73 -3.48 -3.18
C PRO A 218 12.47 -4.16 -2.62
N LEU A 219 11.91 -5.13 -3.34
CA LEU A 219 10.60 -5.74 -3.00
C LEU A 219 10.71 -7.14 -2.35
N MET A 220 11.87 -7.48 -1.80
CA MET A 220 12.14 -8.78 -1.16
C MET A 220 11.77 -8.75 0.33
N TYR A 221 10.48 -8.70 0.67
CA TYR A 221 9.98 -8.73 2.06
C TYR A 221 10.62 -7.70 3.01
N ASN A 222 10.90 -6.50 2.50
CA ASN A 222 11.36 -5.39 3.32
C ASN A 222 10.21 -4.81 4.17
N THR A 223 10.57 -4.25 5.32
CA THR A 223 9.65 -3.54 6.21
C THR A 223 10.19 -2.13 6.44
N TRP A 224 9.32 -1.14 6.31
CA TRP A 224 9.64 0.29 6.44
C TRP A 224 8.78 0.87 7.57
N PRO A 225 9.22 0.77 8.84
CA PRO A 225 8.47 1.31 9.97
C PRO A 225 8.35 2.84 9.84
N MET A 226 7.20 3.37 10.23
CA MET A 226 6.91 4.79 10.24
C MET A 226 6.37 5.20 11.60
N PHE A 227 7.22 5.90 12.35
CA PHE A 227 6.86 6.55 13.60
C PHE A 227 7.92 7.61 13.89
N THR A 228 7.52 8.86 14.12
CA THR A 228 8.47 9.96 14.29
C THR A 228 9.40 9.67 15.47
N ARG A 229 10.71 9.60 15.20
CA ARG A 229 11.72 9.26 16.19
C ARG A 229 12.99 10.05 15.94
N ASP A 230 13.48 10.69 17.00
CA ASP A 230 14.80 11.29 17.02
C ASP A 230 15.87 10.19 17.03
N GLN A 231 16.54 10.02 15.89
CA GLN A 231 17.71 9.16 15.77
C GLN A 231 18.57 9.59 14.58
N PHE A 232 19.88 9.38 14.70
CA PHE A 232 20.80 9.59 13.59
C PHE A 232 20.43 8.67 12.40
N PRO A 233 20.50 9.15 11.14
CA PRO A 233 20.18 8.37 9.95
C PRO A 233 21.26 7.31 9.69
N GLU A 234 21.23 6.23 10.47
CA GLU A 234 22.10 5.07 10.38
C GLU A 234 21.27 3.78 10.25
N GLY A 235 21.84 2.80 9.56
CA GLY A 235 21.15 1.55 9.25
C GLY A 235 20.17 1.68 8.10
N ASP A 236 19.64 0.54 7.68
CA ASP A 236 18.63 0.47 6.62
C ASP A 236 17.23 0.39 7.25
N ASN A 237 16.27 1.12 6.68
CA ASN A 237 14.85 0.99 6.98
C ASN A 237 14.46 1.29 8.45
N MET A 238 15.16 2.21 9.10
CA MET A 238 14.82 2.68 10.46
C MET A 238 13.88 3.89 10.38
N ASN A 239 12.87 3.98 11.24
CA ASN A 239 11.92 5.11 11.27
C ASN A 239 12.58 6.40 11.79
N LEU A 240 12.60 7.49 11.03
CA LEU A 240 13.28 8.74 11.40
C LEU A 240 12.29 9.83 11.83
N TYR A 241 12.61 11.10 11.57
CA TYR A 241 11.93 12.26 12.14
C TYR A 241 10.52 12.46 11.55
N GLY A 242 10.33 12.17 10.26
CA GLY A 242 9.07 12.33 9.54
C GLY A 242 8.27 11.04 9.33
N VAL A 243 6.98 11.21 9.02
CA VAL A 243 6.08 10.14 8.57
C VAL A 243 5.45 10.56 7.25
N HIS A 244 5.80 9.85 6.18
CA HIS A 244 5.44 10.10 4.79
C HIS A 244 4.89 8.82 4.15
N PRO A 245 3.65 8.42 4.48
CA PRO A 245 3.02 7.17 4.03
C PRO A 245 2.45 7.30 2.61
N PHE A 246 3.24 7.87 1.70
CA PHE A 246 2.91 8.03 0.28
C PHE A 246 3.95 7.31 -0.56
N TYR A 247 3.51 6.52 -1.53
CA TYR A 247 4.38 5.99 -2.57
C TYR A 247 3.81 6.29 -3.96
N THR A 248 4.71 6.33 -4.94
CA THR A 248 4.41 6.37 -6.36
C THR A 248 4.87 5.08 -7.01
N CYS A 249 4.06 4.55 -7.92
CA CYS A 249 4.37 3.40 -8.74
C CYS A 249 4.46 3.86 -10.20
N LEU A 250 5.65 3.69 -10.80
CA LEU A 250 5.82 3.84 -12.24
C LEU A 250 5.43 2.52 -12.91
N GLU A 251 4.34 2.51 -13.68
CA GLU A 251 3.84 1.30 -14.32
C GLU A 251 4.82 0.78 -15.39
N ASN A 252 4.57 -0.42 -15.93
CA ASN A 252 5.39 -0.93 -17.05
C ASN A 252 5.12 -0.16 -18.36
N SER A 253 4.08 0.67 -18.37
CA SER A 253 3.79 1.67 -19.40
C SER A 253 4.47 3.01 -19.05
N THR A 254 4.08 4.10 -19.69
CA THR A 254 4.52 5.46 -19.32
C THR A 254 3.63 6.11 -18.26
N ASN A 255 2.63 5.39 -17.74
CA ASN A 255 1.69 5.89 -16.74
C ASN A 255 2.23 5.67 -15.31
N SER A 256 1.65 6.39 -14.36
CA SER A 256 1.94 6.20 -12.93
C SER A 256 0.70 6.42 -12.08
N HIS A 257 0.75 5.92 -10.86
CA HIS A 257 -0.23 6.22 -9.83
C HIS A 257 0.48 6.41 -8.47
N GLY A 258 -0.21 7.06 -7.54
CA GLY A 258 0.26 7.23 -6.18
C GLY A 258 -0.77 6.71 -5.18
N VAL A 259 -0.30 6.28 -4.01
CA VAL A 259 -1.15 5.83 -2.91
C VAL A 259 -0.68 6.51 -1.64
N LEU A 260 -1.61 7.17 -0.95
CA LEU A 260 -1.42 7.80 0.36
C LEU A 260 -2.23 7.03 1.42
N PHE A 261 -1.58 6.57 2.48
CA PHE A 261 -2.28 6.10 3.68
C PHE A 261 -2.39 7.24 4.68
N LEU A 262 -3.59 7.81 4.81
CA LEU A 262 -3.82 8.90 5.75
C LEU A 262 -4.05 8.37 7.17
N ASN A 263 -2.96 7.97 7.82
CA ASN A 263 -2.90 7.45 9.18
C ASN A 263 -1.66 8.04 9.88
N SER A 264 -1.76 8.35 11.18
CA SER A 264 -0.65 8.88 11.99
C SER A 264 -0.28 8.01 13.20
N ASN A 265 -0.91 6.85 13.35
CA ASN A 265 -0.44 5.82 14.28
C ASN A 265 0.89 5.24 13.77
N ALA A 266 1.66 4.62 14.67
CA ALA A 266 2.80 3.82 14.28
C ALA A 266 2.36 2.72 13.29
N MET A 267 3.09 2.57 12.19
CA MET A 267 2.81 1.59 11.13
C MET A 267 4.09 0.99 10.54
#